data_AF-A0A3D2JA05-F1
#
_entry.id   AF-A0A3D2JA05-F1
#
_cell.length_a   1.000
_cell.length_b   1.000
_cell.length_c   1.000
_cell.angle_alpha   90.00
_cell.angle_beta   90.00
_cell.angle_gamma   90.00
#
_symmetry.space_group_name_H-M   'P 1'
#
loop_
_entity.id
_entity.type
_entity.pdbx_description
1 polymer ?
#
loop_
_entity_poly.entity_id
_entity_poly.type
_entity_poly.pdbx_seq_one_letter_code
_entity_poly.pdbx_strand_id
1 'polypeptide(L)'
;ASALKQQQASIDNVRYFLEIAGLLALLIGGIGIVNTMQVLLSRRKTEIAMLKTTGYRRFDLYLLFGLEAALLGLIGGVIGSFAATGVSYLVRNLVQQTFQLNIPFIINPLTVLGGVAIGLVTALIFGLLP
;
A
#
# COMPACT_ATOMS: atom_id res chain seq x y z
N ALA A 1 -22.27 -18.97 -27.14
CA ALA A 1 -22.46 -17.65 -26.50
C ALA A 1 -22.62 -17.73 -24.97
N SER A 2 -23.37 -18.70 -24.43
CA SER A 2 -23.53 -18.91 -22.97
C SER A 2 -22.24 -19.33 -22.25
N ALA A 3 -21.42 -20.21 -22.85
CA ALA A 3 -20.15 -20.65 -22.24
C ALA A 3 -19.12 -19.51 -22.06
N LEU A 4 -19.05 -18.55 -23.01
CA LEU A 4 -18.18 -17.38 -22.90
C LEU A 4 -18.69 -16.38 -21.84
N LYS A 5 -20.00 -16.17 -21.74
CA LYS A 5 -20.59 -15.34 -20.67
C LYS A 5 -20.37 -15.96 -19.28
N GLN A 6 -20.43 -17.30 -19.17
CA GLN A 6 -20.18 -17.99 -17.92
C GLN A 6 -18.70 -17.93 -17.50
N GLN A 7 -17.78 -18.07 -18.47
CA GLN A 7 -16.34 -17.88 -18.20
C GLN A 7 -16.00 -16.43 -17.82
N GLN A 8 -16.64 -15.45 -18.45
CA GLN A 8 -16.48 -14.03 -18.11
C GLN A 8 -16.96 -13.74 -16.67
N ALA A 9 -18.13 -14.24 -16.29
CA ALA A 9 -18.67 -14.07 -14.94
C ALA A 9 -17.77 -14.70 -13.87
N SER A 10 -17.15 -15.85 -14.16
CA SER A 10 -16.18 -16.46 -13.24
C SER A 10 -14.91 -15.62 -13.08
N ILE A 11 -14.40 -15.02 -14.16
CA ILE A 11 -13.23 -14.12 -14.10
C ILE A 11 -13.57 -12.84 -13.33
N ASP A 12 -14.75 -12.25 -13.58
CA ASP A 12 -15.19 -11.03 -12.90
C ASP A 12 -15.37 -11.25 -11.40
N ASN A 13 -15.96 -12.39 -10.99
CA ASN A 13 -16.10 -12.73 -9.57
C ASN A 13 -14.75 -12.87 -8.86
N VAL A 14 -13.77 -13.54 -9.50
CA VAL A 14 -12.41 -13.67 -8.95
C VAL A 14 -11.76 -12.29 -8.84
N ARG A 15 -11.92 -11.45 -9.87
CA ARG A 15 -11.40 -10.08 -9.88
C ARG A 15 -11.98 -9.25 -8.73
N TYR A 16 -13.30 -9.22 -8.56
CA TYR A 16 -13.93 -8.48 -7.47
C TYR A 16 -13.51 -8.99 -6.09
N PHE A 17 -13.36 -10.31 -5.94
CA PHE A 17 -12.85 -10.89 -4.70
C PHE A 17 -11.43 -10.39 -4.38
N LEU A 18 -10.52 -10.39 -5.37
CA LEU A 18 -9.15 -9.87 -5.20
C LEU A 18 -9.13 -8.37 -4.91
N GLU A 19 -9.97 -7.58 -5.58
CA GLU A 19 -10.07 -6.13 -5.34
C GLU A 19 -10.51 -5.83 -3.90
N ILE A 20 -11.55 -6.50 -3.41
CA ILE A 20 -12.05 -6.34 -2.04
C ILE A 20 -11.01 -6.83 -1.03
N ALA A 21 -10.40 -7.99 -1.26
CA ALA A 21 -9.34 -8.51 -0.39
C ALA A 21 -8.14 -7.55 -0.33
N GLY A 22 -7.78 -6.93 -1.45
CA GLY A 22 -6.73 -5.91 -1.52
C GLY A 22 -7.07 -4.66 -0.70
N LEU A 23 -8.31 -4.17 -0.80
CA LEU A 23 -8.78 -3.04 0.02
C LEU A 23 -8.78 -3.36 1.52
N LEU A 24 -9.18 -4.57 1.91
CA LEU A 24 -9.12 -5.02 3.30
C LEU A 24 -7.68 -5.11 3.81
N ALA A 25 -6.77 -5.67 3.01
CA ALA A 25 -5.35 -5.71 3.35
C ALA A 25 -4.77 -4.29 3.53
N LEU A 26 -5.20 -3.35 2.68
CA LEU A 26 -4.82 -1.94 2.78
C LEU A 26 -5.33 -1.30 4.08
N LEU A 27 -6.58 -1.57 4.48
CA LEU A 27 -7.14 -1.10 5.75
C LEU A 27 -6.37 -1.66 6.96
N ILE A 28 -6.08 -2.96 6.96
CA ILE A 28 -5.31 -3.60 8.03
C ILE A 28 -3.90 -3.00 8.13
N GLY A 29 -3.24 -2.78 6.99
CA GLY A 29 -1.96 -2.08 6.92
C GLY A 29 -2.05 -0.65 7.46
N GLY A 30 -3.10 0.09 7.08
CA GLY A 30 -3.37 1.45 7.55
C GLY A 30 -3.52 1.54 9.07
N ILE A 31 -4.24 0.61 9.70
CA ILE A 31 -4.37 0.52 11.17
C ILE A 31 -2.98 0.33 11.82
N GLY A 32 -2.13 -0.49 11.21
CA GLY A 32 -0.74 -0.64 11.64
C GLY A 32 0.02 0.68 11.65
N ILE A 33 -0.09 1.47 10.58
CA ILE A 33 0.53 2.80 10.46
C ILE A 33 0.03 3.74 11.55
N VAL A 34 -1.29 3.80 11.79
CA VAL A 34 -1.89 4.63 12.85
C VAL A 34 -1.30 4.25 14.20
N ASN A 35 -1.24 2.96 14.52
CA ASN A 35 -0.72 2.48 15.80
C ASN A 35 0.76 2.86 15.98
N THR A 36 1.58 2.67 14.95
CA THR A 36 2.99 3.07 14.98
C THR A 36 3.13 4.57 15.20
N MET A 37 2.33 5.39 14.52
CA MET A 37 2.37 6.85 14.67
C MET A 37 1.91 7.29 16.07
N GLN A 38 0.87 6.67 16.63
CA GLN A 38 0.44 6.95 18.02
C GLN A 38 1.54 6.63 19.06
N VAL A 39 2.25 5.51 18.88
CA VAL A 39 3.38 5.14 19.72
C VAL A 39 4.53 6.14 19.57
N LEU A 40 4.85 6.55 18.35
CA LEU A 40 5.86 7.58 18.05
C LEU A 40 5.52 8.91 18.71
N LEU A 41 4.30 9.42 18.49
CA LEU A 41 3.80 10.65 19.12
C LEU A 41 3.90 10.59 20.64
N SER A 42 3.63 9.42 21.23
CA SER A 42 3.71 9.24 22.67
C SER A 42 5.13 9.32 23.22
N ARG A 43 6.12 8.85 22.46
CA ARG A 43 7.55 8.94 22.83
C ARG A 43 8.12 10.33 22.61
N ARG A 44 7.64 11.06 21.60
CA ARG A 44 8.17 12.37 21.19
C ARG A 44 7.45 13.57 21.83
N LYS A 45 6.53 13.35 22.78
CA LYS A 45 5.77 14.44 23.44
C LYS A 45 6.67 15.54 24.02
N THR A 46 7.80 15.17 24.63
CA THR A 46 8.73 16.12 25.23
C THR A 46 9.45 16.97 24.18
N GLU A 47 9.87 16.38 23.04
CA GLU A 47 10.42 17.14 21.90
C GLU A 47 9.38 18.13 21.35
N ILE A 48 8.14 17.68 21.16
CA ILE A 48 7.04 18.52 20.66
C ILE A 48 6.77 19.69 21.61
N ALA A 49 6.83 19.46 22.92
CA ALA A 49 6.67 20.50 23.93
C ALA A 49 7.78 21.56 23.82
N MET A 50 9.05 21.14 23.67
CA MET A 50 10.18 22.05 23.49
C MET A 50 10.10 22.86 22.18
N LEU A 51 9.62 22.24 21.10
CA LEU A 51 9.40 22.93 19.83
C LEU A 51 8.27 23.98 19.94
N LYS A 52 7.19 23.65 20.64
CA LYS A 52 6.09 24.61 20.87
C LYS A 52 6.51 25.80 21.72
N THR A 53 7.37 25.61 22.72
CA THR A 53 7.86 26.73 23.55
C THR A 53 8.85 27.64 22.80
N THR A 54 9.53 27.11 21.78
CA THR A 54 10.40 27.89 20.87
C THR A 54 9.64 28.56 19.72
N GLY A 55 8.32 28.38 19.64
CA GLY A 55 7.45 29.12 18.72
C GLY A 55 6.95 28.33 17.50
N TYR A 56 7.21 27.02 17.41
CA TYR A 56 6.67 26.20 16.32
C TYR A 56 5.14 26.11 16.37
N ARG A 57 4.49 26.28 15.21
CA ARG A 57 3.03 26.20 15.08
C ARG A 57 2.59 24.74 14.96
N ARG A 58 1.30 24.50 15.22
CA ARG A 58 0.67 23.18 15.02
C ARG A 58 0.85 22.66 13.60
N PHE A 59 0.85 23.56 12.61
CA PHE A 59 1.06 23.21 11.20
C PHE A 59 2.43 22.60 10.93
N ASP A 60 3.49 23.11 11.55
CA ASP A 60 4.86 22.60 11.36
C ASP A 60 4.99 21.16 11.87
N LEU A 61 4.28 20.85 12.96
CA LEU A 61 4.17 19.48 13.48
C LEU A 61 3.44 18.56 12.51
N TYR A 62 2.30 18.97 11.96
CA TYR A 62 1.60 18.18 10.95
C TYR A 62 2.45 17.94 9.70
N LEU A 63 3.24 18.93 9.28
CA LEU A 63 4.11 18.83 8.11
C LEU A 63 5.28 17.86 8.37
N LEU A 64 5.84 17.89 9.59
CA LEU A 64 6.87 16.92 10.02
C LEU A 64 6.34 15.48 10.03
N PHE A 65 5.18 15.24 10.66
CA PHE A 65 4.59 13.89 10.69
C PHE A 65 4.11 13.44 9.32
N GLY A 66 3.61 14.35 8.49
CA GLY A 66 3.26 14.09 7.10
C GLY A 66 4.46 13.66 6.28
N LEU A 67 5.62 14.30 6.46
CA LEU A 67 6.87 13.89 5.84
C LEU A 67 7.35 12.51 6.31
N GLU A 68 7.27 12.24 7.61
CA GLU A 68 7.64 10.94 8.19
C GLU A 68 6.74 9.81 7.62
N ALA A 69 5.42 10.05 7.57
CA ALA A 69 4.46 9.15 6.95
C ALA A 69 4.70 8.98 5.43
N ALA A 70 5.00 10.06 4.71
CA ALA A 70 5.31 10.00 3.29
C ALA A 70 6.57 9.17 3.00
N LEU A 71 7.62 9.33 3.82
CA LEU A 71 8.85 8.55 3.71
C LEU A 71 8.60 7.06 3.99
N LEU A 72 7.84 6.75 5.04
CA LEU A 72 7.43 5.37 5.34
C LEU A 72 6.61 4.76 4.19
N GLY A 73 5.66 5.52 3.63
CA GLY A 73 4.84 5.11 2.49
C GLY A 73 5.66 4.91 1.21
N LEU A 74 6.64 5.77 0.94
CA LEU A 74 7.54 5.64 -0.21
C LEU A 74 8.41 4.40 -0.09
N ILE A 75 9.10 4.24 1.04
CA ILE A 75 10.00 3.11 1.28
C ILE A 75 9.21 1.81 1.24
N GLY A 76 8.08 1.75 1.96
CA GLY A 76 7.20 0.58 1.98
C GLY A 76 6.58 0.29 0.61
N GLY A 77 6.17 1.32 -0.12
CA GLY A 77 5.61 1.19 -1.48
C GLY A 77 6.62 0.66 -2.49
N VAL A 78 7.87 1.15 -2.45
CA VAL A 78 8.96 0.67 -3.30
C VAL A 78 9.28 -0.79 -2.99
N ILE A 79 9.55 -1.11 -1.71
CA ILE A 79 9.88 -2.48 -1.28
C ILE A 79 8.72 -3.42 -1.59
N GLY A 80 7.49 -3.02 -1.28
CA GLY A 80 6.28 -3.80 -1.55
C GLY A 80 6.06 -4.05 -3.03
N SER A 81 6.30 -3.06 -3.90
CA SER A 81 6.16 -3.21 -5.35
C SER A 81 7.21 -4.16 -5.94
N PHE A 82 8.45 -4.10 -5.46
CA PHE A 82 9.49 -5.07 -5.84
C PHE A 82 9.13 -6.48 -5.37
N ALA A 83 8.69 -6.63 -4.12
CA ALA A 83 8.26 -7.91 -3.57
C ALA A 83 7.06 -8.49 -4.34
N ALA A 84 6.06 -7.66 -4.66
CA ALA A 84 4.88 -8.06 -5.44
C ALA A 84 5.25 -8.51 -6.86
N THR A 85 6.22 -7.84 -7.49
CA THR A 85 6.74 -8.25 -8.80
C THR A 85 7.45 -9.60 -8.72
N GLY A 86 8.26 -9.81 -7.67
CA GLY A 86 8.91 -11.10 -7.41
C GLY A 86 7.89 -12.23 -7.20
N VAL A 87 6.89 -12.02 -6.34
CA VAL A 87 5.82 -13.00 -6.10
C VAL A 87 5.05 -13.29 -7.39
N SER A 88 4.75 -12.27 -8.19
CA SER A 88 4.06 -12.43 -9.47
C SER A 88 4.87 -13.28 -10.46
N TYR A 89 6.20 -13.15 -10.47
CA TYR A 89 7.09 -13.99 -11.27
C TYR A 89 7.09 -15.46 -10.79
N LEU A 90 7.13 -15.69 -9.48
CA LEU A 90 7.04 -17.04 -8.90
C LEU A 90 5.70 -17.71 -9.22
N VAL A 91 4.59 -17.02 -9.01
CA VAL A 91 3.23 -17.52 -9.31
C VAL A 91 3.12 -17.88 -10.79
N ARG A 92 3.65 -17.05 -11.69
CA ARG A 92 3.71 -17.36 -13.11
C ARG A 92 4.44 -18.69 -13.38
N ASN A 93 5.64 -18.86 -12.83
CA ASN A 93 6.45 -20.06 -13.09
C ASN A 93 5.69 -21.34 -12.67
N LEU A 94 5.03 -21.29 -11.52
CA LEU A 94 4.20 -22.41 -11.03
C LEU A 94 3.00 -22.67 -11.96
N VAL A 95 2.28 -21.63 -12.37
CA VAL A 95 1.10 -21.76 -13.24
C VAL A 95 1.48 -22.28 -14.63
N GLN A 96 2.61 -21.81 -15.20
CA GLN A 96 3.09 -22.28 -16.51
C GLN A 96 3.45 -23.77 -16.47
N GLN A 97 4.08 -24.24 -15.39
CA GLN A 97 4.42 -25.65 -15.21
C GLN A 97 3.19 -26.54 -15.03
N THR A 98 2.15 -26.07 -14.33
CA THR A 98 0.94 -26.87 -14.06
C THR A 98 -0.04 -26.86 -15.23
N PHE A 99 -0.26 -25.71 -15.88
CA PHE A 99 -1.34 -25.56 -16.87
C PHE A 99 -0.87 -25.46 -18.33
N GLN A 100 0.45 -25.41 -18.59
CA GLN A 100 1.02 -25.28 -19.95
C GLN A 100 0.47 -24.07 -20.74
N LEU A 101 -0.12 -23.09 -20.04
CA LEU A 101 -0.66 -21.87 -20.61
C LEU A 101 0.43 -20.80 -20.60
N ASN A 102 0.77 -20.29 -21.79
CA ASN A 102 1.78 -19.26 -21.95
C ASN A 102 1.19 -17.88 -21.61
N ILE A 103 1.07 -17.55 -20.31
CA ILE A 103 0.57 -16.25 -19.88
C ILE A 103 1.64 -15.18 -20.15
N PRO A 104 1.37 -14.17 -21.01
CA PRO A 104 2.31 -13.09 -21.25
C PRO A 104 2.43 -12.21 -20.01
N PHE A 105 3.64 -12.14 -19.45
CA PHE A 105 3.93 -11.28 -18.31
C PHE A 105 4.29 -9.89 -18.80
N ILE A 106 3.34 -8.98 -18.72
CA ILE A 106 3.55 -7.57 -19.06
C ILE A 106 3.64 -6.81 -17.74
N ILE A 107 4.87 -6.53 -17.28
CA ILE A 107 5.06 -5.52 -16.25
C ILE A 107 4.85 -4.18 -16.93
N ASN A 108 3.71 -3.56 -16.66
CA ASN A 108 3.52 -2.18 -17.02
C ASN A 108 4.13 -1.30 -15.92
N PRO A 109 5.10 -0.42 -16.24
CA PRO A 109 5.65 0.54 -15.28
C PRO A 109 4.57 1.38 -14.58
N LEU A 110 3.46 1.64 -15.26
CA LEU A 110 2.30 2.35 -14.69
C LEU A 110 1.65 1.59 -13.53
N THR A 111 1.60 0.26 -13.56
CA THR A 111 1.02 -0.55 -12.48
C THR A 111 1.91 -0.55 -11.25
N VAL A 112 3.22 -0.63 -11.45
CA VAL A 112 4.22 -0.52 -10.37
C VAL A 112 4.14 0.86 -9.73
N LEU A 113 4.13 1.91 -10.55
CA LEU A 113 4.04 3.29 -10.07
C LEU A 113 2.69 3.56 -9.38
N GLY A 114 1.61 2.97 -9.87
CA GLY A 114 0.29 2.99 -9.23
C GLY A 114 0.29 2.31 -7.85
N GLY A 115 0.98 1.18 -7.70
CA GLY A 115 1.14 0.50 -6.41
C GLY A 115 1.91 1.34 -5.38
N VAL A 116 3.03 1.95 -5.80
CA VAL A 116 3.78 2.89 -4.95
C VAL A 116 2.93 4.10 -4.57
N ALA A 117 2.19 4.67 -5.53
CA ALA A 117 1.32 5.82 -5.29
C ALA A 117 0.20 5.49 -4.29
N ILE A 118 -0.43 4.32 -4.42
CA ILE A 118 -1.45 3.86 -3.47
C ILE A 118 -0.82 3.70 -2.08
N GLY A 119 0.36 3.09 -1.96
CA GLY A 119 1.07 2.96 -0.68
C GLY A 119 1.36 4.31 -0.02
N LEU A 120 1.83 5.28 -0.81
CA LEU A 120 2.10 6.65 -0.35
C LEU A 120 0.83 7.36 0.12
N VAL A 121 -0.24 7.32 -0.68
CA VAL A 121 -1.52 7.95 -0.35
C VAL A 121 -2.10 7.33 0.92
N THR A 122 -2.03 6.01 1.04
CA THR A 122 -2.52 5.30 2.23
C THR A 122 -1.73 5.71 3.47
N ALA A 123 -0.39 5.73 3.38
CA ALA A 123 0.45 6.15 4.50
C ALA A 123 0.19 7.59 4.93
N LEU A 124 -0.04 8.50 3.98
CA LEU A 124 -0.40 9.88 4.29
C LEU A 124 -1.76 9.97 4.97
N ILE A 125 -2.80 9.33 4.42
CA ILE A 125 -4.15 9.37 4.99
C ILE A 125 -4.12 8.85 6.44
N PHE A 126 -3.57 7.66 6.66
CA PHE A 126 -3.55 7.04 7.98
C PHE A 126 -2.53 7.67 8.94
N GLY A 127 -1.42 8.22 8.42
CA GLY A 127 -0.37 8.84 9.23
C GLY A 127 -0.64 10.29 9.64
N LEU A 128 -1.52 11.02 8.94
CA LEU A 128 -1.93 12.39 9.27
C LEU A 128 -3.20 12.47 10.15
N LEU A 129 -3.94 11.36 10.26
CA LEU A 129 -5.12 11.24 11.14
C LEU A 129 -4.86 11.26 12.66
N PRO A 130 -3.69 10.85 13.22
CA PRO A 130 -3.51 10.74 14.67
C PRO A 130 -3.23 12.08 15.38
#